data_AF-A0A5M3Q250-F1
#
_entry.id   AF-A0A5M3Q250-F1
#
_cell.length_a   1.000
_cell.length_b   1.000
_cell.length_c   1.000
_cell.angle_alpha   90.00
_cell.angle_beta   90.00
_cell.angle_gamma   90.00
#
_symmetry.space_group_name_H-M   'P 1'
#
loop_
_entity.id
_entity.type
_entity.pdbx_description
1 polymer ?
#
loop_
_entity_poly.entity_id
_entity_poly.type
_entity_poly.pdbx_seq_one_letter_code
_entity_poly.pdbx_strand_id
1 'polypeptide(L)'
;MNNTSERLQHFDRALKTVAAHFSRYGREGRVAPVTRTLECAFETDSQFSDALAASLMLKAEKSPALKAGLNGWKVWESQVWLDGAKVHEGRSLSEIRTSLTPAGESA
;
A
#
# COMPACT_ATOMS: atom_id res chain seq x y z
N MET A 1 -16.63 3.03 -19.82
CA MET A 1 -16.73 2.37 -18.50
C MET A 1 -15.58 2.85 -17.65
N ASN A 2 -15.83 3.04 -16.36
CA ASN A 2 -15.12 3.89 -15.41
C ASN A 2 -13.62 3.62 -15.27
N ASN A 3 -12.78 4.51 -15.78
CA ASN A 3 -11.33 4.60 -15.42
C ASN A 3 -11.14 4.54 -13.89
N THR A 4 -12.07 5.10 -13.13
CA THR A 4 -12.13 5.06 -11.66
C THR A 4 -12.28 3.64 -11.11
N SER A 5 -13.20 2.82 -11.67
CA SER A 5 -13.39 1.44 -11.23
C SER A 5 -12.19 0.56 -11.54
N GLU A 6 -11.54 0.76 -12.69
CA GLU A 6 -10.31 0.04 -13.04
C GLU A 6 -9.14 0.44 -12.14
N ARG A 7 -9.00 1.74 -11.82
CA ARG A 7 -7.98 2.24 -10.88
C ARG A 7 -8.17 1.66 -9.48
N LEU A 8 -9.40 1.62 -8.96
CA LEU A 8 -9.70 1.02 -7.66
C LEU A 8 -9.46 -0.48 -7.64
N GLN A 9 -9.85 -1.21 -8.70
CA GLN A 9 -9.57 -2.65 -8.81
C GLN A 9 -8.06 -2.92 -8.89
N HIS A 10 -7.33 -2.08 -9.62
CA HIS A 10 -5.87 -2.16 -9.68
C HIS A 10 -5.25 -1.92 -8.30
N PHE A 11 -5.71 -0.90 -7.58
CA PHE A 11 -5.29 -0.63 -6.19
C PHE A 11 -5.54 -1.81 -5.26
N ASP A 12 -6.75 -2.35 -5.26
CA ASP A 12 -7.13 -3.49 -4.40
C ASP A 12 -6.25 -4.72 -4.71
N ARG A 13 -5.94 -4.96 -5.98
CA ARG A 13 -5.06 -6.05 -6.43
C ARG A 13 -3.61 -5.82 -6.03
N ALA A 14 -3.09 -4.61 -6.22
CA ALA A 14 -1.73 -4.24 -5.82
C ALA A 14 -1.56 -4.39 -4.31
N LEU A 15 -2.47 -3.78 -3.52
CA LEU A 15 -2.45 -3.86 -2.06
C LEU A 15 -2.51 -5.31 -1.55
N LYS A 16 -3.37 -6.15 -2.13
CA LYS A 16 -3.43 -7.57 -1.77
C LYS A 16 -2.13 -8.30 -2.07
N THR A 17 -1.57 -8.07 -3.25
CA THR A 17 -0.35 -8.75 -3.73
C THR A 17 0.87 -8.35 -2.91
N VAL A 18 1.06 -7.05 -2.70
CA VAL A 18 2.18 -6.51 -1.95
C VAL A 18 2.10 -6.90 -0.47
N ALA A 19 0.91 -6.83 0.15
CA ALA A 19 0.72 -7.28 1.53
C ALA A 19 1.00 -8.78 1.69
N ALA A 20 0.56 -9.61 0.74
CA ALA A 20 0.82 -11.06 0.75
C ALA A 20 2.32 -11.36 0.60
N HIS A 21 3.01 -10.63 -0.29
CA HIS A 21 4.45 -10.73 -0.48
C HIS A 21 5.19 -10.45 0.84
N PHE A 22 5.02 -9.27 1.43
CA PHE A 22 5.67 -8.93 2.69
C PHE A 22 5.28 -9.89 3.82
N SER A 23 4.01 -10.27 3.94
CA SER A 23 3.56 -11.21 4.98
C SER A 23 4.22 -12.57 4.86
N ARG A 24 4.43 -13.08 3.64
CA ARG A 24 5.11 -14.36 3.42
C ARG A 24 6.54 -14.30 3.95
N TYR A 25 7.31 -13.30 3.55
CA TYR A 25 8.70 -13.14 3.98
C TYR A 25 8.82 -12.82 5.47
N GLY A 26 7.88 -12.05 6.03
CA GLY A 26 7.81 -11.79 7.46
C GLY A 26 7.58 -13.05 8.29
N ARG A 27 6.79 -14.03 7.81
CA ARG A 27 6.66 -15.35 8.47
C ARG A 27 7.93 -16.18 8.40
N GLU A 28 8.67 -16.05 7.31
CA GLU A 28 9.94 -16.76 7.10
C GLU A 28 11.11 -16.09 7.86
N GLY A 29 10.91 -14.91 8.46
CA GLY A 29 11.97 -14.13 9.09
C GLY A 29 13.00 -13.60 8.07
N ARG A 30 12.60 -13.45 6.81
CA ARG A 30 13.48 -13.05 5.70
C ARG A 30 13.09 -11.67 5.19
N VAL A 31 14.05 -10.98 4.59
CA VAL A 31 13.80 -9.74 3.86
C VAL A 31 13.14 -10.08 2.53
N ALA A 32 12.00 -9.45 2.23
CA ALA A 32 11.33 -9.63 0.95
C ALA A 32 12.24 -9.16 -0.20
N PRO A 33 12.45 -9.91 -1.28
CA PRO A 33 13.18 -9.42 -2.42
C PRO A 33 12.38 -8.34 -3.14
N VAL A 34 13.08 -7.39 -3.76
CA VAL A 34 12.49 -6.50 -4.76
C VAL A 34 12.03 -7.37 -5.93
N THR A 35 10.78 -7.18 -6.37
CA THR A 35 10.24 -7.88 -7.53
C THR A 35 9.64 -6.86 -8.47
N ARG A 36 9.56 -7.21 -9.76
CA ARG A 36 8.91 -6.37 -10.76
C ARG A 36 7.47 -6.02 -10.39
N THR A 37 6.79 -6.89 -9.65
CA THR A 37 5.44 -6.63 -9.12
C THR A 37 5.42 -5.52 -8.07
N LEU A 38 6.45 -5.41 -7.22
CA LEU A 38 6.58 -4.30 -6.28
C LEU A 38 6.86 -3.01 -7.04
N GLU A 39 7.80 -3.04 -7.98
CA GLU A 39 8.13 -1.88 -8.80
C GLU A 39 6.87 -1.34 -9.51
N CYS A 40 6.16 -2.18 -10.25
CA CYS A 40 4.93 -1.77 -10.94
C CYS A 40 3.80 -1.32 -10.00
N ALA A 41 3.78 -1.74 -8.73
CA ALA A 41 2.76 -1.29 -7.78
C ALA A 41 3.01 0.14 -7.26
N PHE A 42 4.25 0.63 -7.35
CA PHE A 42 4.67 1.96 -6.90
C PHE A 42 5.11 2.90 -8.04
N GLU A 43 5.16 2.43 -9.30
CA GLU A 43 5.67 3.20 -10.44
C GLU A 43 4.64 4.17 -11.06
N THR A 44 3.35 4.00 -10.74
CA THR A 44 2.26 4.49 -11.60
C THR A 44 1.88 5.96 -11.37
N ASP A 45 1.87 6.43 -10.12
CA ASP A 45 1.43 7.78 -9.70
C ASP A 45 1.72 7.99 -8.20
N SER A 46 2.00 9.24 -7.78
CA SER A 46 2.34 9.53 -6.38
C SER A 46 1.17 9.29 -5.44
N GLN A 47 -0.05 9.69 -5.80
CA GLN A 47 -1.24 9.45 -4.96
C GLN A 47 -1.51 7.95 -4.78
N PHE A 48 -1.29 7.15 -5.83
CA PHE A 48 -1.44 5.71 -5.75
C PHE A 48 -0.40 5.08 -4.81
N SER A 49 0.85 5.53 -4.91
CA SER A 49 1.96 5.06 -4.08
C SER A 49 1.79 5.44 -2.62
N ASP A 50 1.36 6.67 -2.34
CA ASP A 50 1.07 7.18 -1.00
C ASP A 50 -0.09 6.41 -0.37
N ALA A 51 -1.18 6.21 -1.12
CA ALA A 51 -2.32 5.40 -0.68
C ALA A 51 -1.93 3.95 -0.40
N LEU A 52 -1.02 3.37 -1.21
CA LEU A 52 -0.55 2.00 -1.05
C LEU A 52 0.35 1.88 0.19
N ALA A 53 1.26 2.82 0.40
CA ALA A 53 2.11 2.90 1.57
C ALA A 53 1.29 3.00 2.87
N ALA A 54 0.37 3.98 2.92
CA ALA A 54 -0.54 4.17 4.05
C ALA A 54 -1.36 2.91 4.35
N SER A 55 -1.93 2.29 3.31
CA SER A 55 -2.75 1.10 3.46
C SER A 55 -1.97 -0.13 3.94
N LEU A 56 -0.71 -0.28 3.50
CA LEU A 56 0.17 -1.36 3.96
C LEU A 56 0.54 -1.18 5.44
N MET A 57 0.89 0.05 5.84
CA MET A 57 1.24 0.37 7.22
C MET A 57 0.05 0.16 8.17
N LEU A 58 -1.15 0.63 7.80
CA LEU A 58 -2.38 0.39 8.57
C LEU A 58 -2.72 -1.11 8.69
N LYS A 59 -2.57 -1.87 7.59
CA LYS A 59 -2.77 -3.32 7.65
C LYS A 59 -1.75 -4.02 8.55
N ALA A 60 -0.53 -3.49 8.65
CA ALA A 60 0.52 -4.05 9.47
C ALA A 60 0.23 -3.95 10.97
N GLU A 61 -0.58 -2.97 11.40
CA GLU A 61 -1.01 -2.85 12.80
C GLU A 61 -1.80 -4.07 13.28
N LYS A 62 -2.53 -4.72 12.36
CA LYS A 62 -3.37 -5.89 12.65
C LYS A 62 -2.75 -7.22 12.20
N SER A 63 -1.58 -7.19 11.56
CA SER A 63 -0.92 -8.37 11.00
C SER A 63 0.56 -8.40 11.37
N PRO A 64 0.95 -9.18 12.40
CA PRO A 64 2.35 -9.28 12.84
C PRO A 64 3.30 -9.73 11.71
N ALA A 65 2.85 -10.66 10.87
CA ALA A 65 3.61 -11.14 9.72
C ALA A 65 3.89 -10.03 8.69
N LEU A 66 2.87 -9.21 8.38
CA LEU A 66 3.04 -8.08 7.48
C LEU A 66 4.00 -7.06 8.09
N LYS A 67 3.85 -6.77 9.38
CA LYS A 67 4.74 -5.85 10.10
C LYS A 67 6.19 -6.32 10.06
N ALA A 68 6.45 -7.59 10.32
CA ALA A 68 7.79 -8.18 10.22
C ALA A 68 8.37 -8.06 8.81
N GLY A 69 7.57 -8.33 7.77
CA GLY A 69 8.01 -8.21 6.38
C GLY A 69 8.40 -6.78 5.99
N LEU A 70 7.56 -5.81 6.36
CA LEU A 70 7.82 -4.38 6.11
C LEU A 70 9.02 -3.88 6.95
N ASN A 71 9.26 -4.44 8.14
CA ASN A 71 10.41 -4.08 8.99
C ASN A 71 11.72 -4.50 8.31
N GLY A 72 11.72 -5.64 7.61
CA GLY A 72 12.86 -6.07 6.80
C GLY A 72 13.23 -5.06 5.70
N TRP A 73 12.29 -4.23 5.29
CA TRP A 73 12.48 -3.13 4.34
C TRP A 73 12.69 -1.76 5.00
N LYS A 74 12.79 -1.73 6.33
CA LYS A 74 12.95 -0.49 7.10
C LYS A 74 11.88 0.56 6.78
N VAL A 75 10.65 0.11 6.51
CA VAL A 75 9.53 0.99 6.11
C VAL A 75 9.31 2.12 7.13
N TRP A 76 9.43 1.82 8.43
CA TRP A 76 9.28 2.81 9.50
C TRP A 76 10.49 3.73 9.70
N GLU A 77 11.62 3.45 9.05
CA GLU A 77 12.82 4.30 9.06
C GLU A 77 12.97 5.05 7.72
N SER A 78 12.12 4.76 6.73
CA SER A 78 12.21 5.29 5.38
C SER A 78 11.31 6.51 5.21
N GLN A 79 11.93 7.69 5.06
CA GLN A 79 11.20 8.95 4.94
C GLN A 79 10.19 8.94 3.79
N VAL A 80 10.50 8.30 2.66
CA VAL A 80 9.58 8.19 1.51
C VAL A 80 8.29 7.45 1.88
N TRP A 81 8.39 6.38 2.67
CA TRP A 81 7.22 5.64 3.14
C TRP A 81 6.42 6.43 4.18
N LEU A 82 7.13 7.09 5.09
CA LEU A 82 6.52 7.92 6.13
C LEU A 82 5.78 9.11 5.53
N ASP A 83 6.38 9.79 4.55
CA ASP A 83 5.79 10.94 3.86
C ASP A 83 4.51 10.53 3.12
N GLY A 84 4.55 9.42 2.36
CA GLY A 84 3.37 8.91 1.67
C GLY A 84 2.26 8.48 2.63
N ALA A 85 2.61 7.85 3.74
CA ALA A 85 1.63 7.50 4.78
C ALA A 85 1.02 8.74 5.46
N LYS A 86 1.82 9.79 5.65
CA LYS A 86 1.40 11.04 6.29
C LYS A 86 0.32 11.79 5.51
N VAL A 87 0.32 11.71 4.18
CA VAL A 87 -0.75 12.26 3.32
C VAL A 87 -2.13 11.71 3.70
N HIS A 88 -2.17 10.51 4.25
CA HIS A 88 -3.38 9.79 4.63
C HIS A 88 -3.51 9.57 6.14
N GLU A 89 -2.75 10.30 6.96
CA GLU A 89 -2.79 10.19 8.42
C GLU A 89 -4.22 10.37 8.95
N GLY A 90 -4.62 9.51 9.90
CA GLY A 90 -5.95 9.51 10.50
C GLY A 90 -7.08 8.94 9.62
N ARG A 91 -6.80 8.52 8.38
CA ARG A 91 -7.81 7.92 7.49
C ARG A 91 -7.88 6.40 7.64
N SER A 92 -9.09 5.86 7.50
CA SER A 92 -9.32 4.43 7.37
C SER A 92 -8.93 3.91 5.97
N LEU A 93 -8.79 2.58 5.85
CA LEU A 93 -8.55 1.93 4.55
C LEU A 93 -9.61 2.28 3.49
N SER A 94 -10.88 2.43 3.92
CA SER A 94 -11.96 2.80 3.00
C SER A 94 -11.81 4.24 2.51
N GLU A 95 -11.46 5.17 3.40
CA GLU A 95 -11.26 6.59 3.04
C GLU A 95 -10.03 6.78 2.14
N ILE A 96 -8.95 6.02 2.39
CA ILE A 96 -7.77 6.00 1.52
C ILE A 96 -8.15 5.49 0.13
N ARG A 97 -8.86 4.37 0.06
CA ARG A 97 -9.35 3.81 -1.20
C ARG A 97 -10.25 4.80 -1.96
N THR A 98 -11.19 5.43 -1.28
CA THR A 98 -12.09 6.44 -1.88
C THR A 98 -11.31 7.67 -2.34
N SER A 99 -10.21 8.05 -1.70
CA SER A 99 -9.42 9.21 -2.16
C SER A 99 -8.79 9.05 -3.54
N LEU A 100 -8.76 7.82 -4.08
CA LEU A 100 -8.29 7.53 -5.44
C LEU A 100 -9.36 7.77 -6.51
N THR A 101 -10.60 8.11 -6.12
CA THR A 101 -11.66 8.50 -7.06
C THR A 101 -11.58 10.00 -7.37
N PRO A 102 -11.73 10.42 -8.64
CA PRO A 102 -11.70 11.83 -8.99
C PRO A 102 -12.80 12.62 -8.26
N ALA A 103 -12.48 13.84 -7.83
CA ALA A 103 -13.42 14.76 -7.20
C ALA A 103 -14.53 15.13 -8.21
N GLY A 104 -15.67 14.42 -8.15
CA GLY A 104 -16.75 14.51 -9.12
C GLY A 104 -17.59 13.24 -9.21
N GLU A 105 -17.05 12.10 -8.78
CA GLU A 105 -17.82 10.87 -8.54
C GLU A 105 -18.13 10.69 -7.05
N SER A 106 -18.61 11.74 -6.39
CA SER A 106 -19.40 11.57 -5.18
C SER A 106 -20.82 11.27 -5.65
N ALA A 107 -21.20 9.99 -5.62
CA ALA A 107 -22.59 9.56 -5.80
C ALA A 107 -23.50 10.20 -4.74
#